data_AF-A0A352BAZ4-F1
#
_entry.id   AF-A0A352BAZ4-F1
#
_cell.length_a   1.000
_cell.length_b   1.000
_cell.length_c   1.000
_cell.angle_alpha   90.00
_cell.angle_beta   90.00
_cell.angle_gamma   90.00
#
_symmetry.space_group_name_H-M   'P 1'
#
loop_
_entity.id
_entity.type
_entity.pdbx_description
1 polymer ?
#
loop_
_entity_poly.entity_id
_entity_poly.type
_entity_poly.pdbx_seq_one_letter_code
_entity_poly.pdbx_strand_id
1 'polypeptide(L)'
;SSSSSSAATQRSTERTQSSSSSRASRRNSSSQNSQPASSTQSSSTSTQAGTNSQAAQSTASNSRTTSPAAAQSSKTASSSDAKQTQAANIPKAAAPITSQADDDLLKKAQAAYDSKDYAGCLDILTDFFNTAVSRLDEGLYLQGQCLEASSPSRNIKASLDSYETLVKRYPQSSKWQDANDRIIYIRRFYFTIR
;
A
#
# COMPACT_ATOMS: atom_id res chain seq x y z
N SER A 1 -34.33 -52.71 45.42
CA SER A 1 -34.95 -51.63 44.64
C SER A 1 -34.91 -50.36 45.47
N SER A 2 -33.78 -49.66 45.49
CA SER A 2 -33.48 -48.48 44.66
C SER A 2 -34.18 -47.22 45.16
N SER A 3 -33.44 -46.32 45.80
CA SER A 3 -33.64 -44.86 45.77
C SER A 3 -32.35 -44.18 46.25
N SER A 4 -31.63 -43.62 45.28
CA SER A 4 -30.44 -42.78 45.43
C SER A 4 -30.80 -41.35 45.06
N SER A 5 -30.32 -40.35 45.81
CA SER A 5 -30.27 -38.89 45.52
C SER A 5 -30.04 -38.19 46.87
N SER A 6 -29.16 -37.21 47.12
CA SER A 6 -28.41 -36.25 46.31
C SER A 6 -27.37 -35.56 47.20
N ALA A 7 -26.22 -35.16 46.66
CA ALA A 7 -25.48 -33.98 47.14
C ALA A 7 -24.57 -33.47 46.01
N ALA A 8 -25.06 -32.46 45.28
CA ALA A 8 -24.37 -31.81 44.19
C ALA A 8 -23.71 -30.50 44.67
N THR A 9 -22.46 -30.34 44.27
CA THR A 9 -21.58 -29.16 44.38
C THR A 9 -22.12 -27.93 43.62
N GLN A 10 -22.06 -26.75 44.24
CA GLN A 10 -22.16 -25.43 43.59
C GLN A 10 -21.14 -24.52 44.28
N ARG A 11 -19.96 -24.19 43.71
CA ARG A 11 -19.61 -23.30 42.59
C ARG A 11 -19.86 -21.81 42.86
N SER A 12 -18.79 -21.15 43.32
CA SER A 12 -18.59 -19.70 43.38
C SER A 12 -18.47 -19.09 41.98
N THR A 13 -19.09 -17.92 41.76
CA THR A 13 -18.52 -16.68 41.17
C THR A 13 -19.65 -15.75 40.69
N GLU A 14 -19.93 -14.70 41.45
CA GLU A 14 -20.65 -13.47 41.07
C GLU A 14 -19.88 -12.33 41.76
N ARG A 15 -19.77 -11.09 41.29
CA ARG A 15 -20.12 -10.40 40.05
C ARG A 15 -19.55 -8.99 40.27
N THR A 16 -18.52 -8.58 39.53
CA THR A 16 -17.99 -7.21 39.62
C THR A 16 -18.94 -6.26 38.89
N GLN A 17 -19.62 -5.39 39.64
CA GLN A 17 -20.40 -4.28 39.11
C GLN A 17 -19.61 -2.97 39.19
N SER A 18 -19.87 -2.18 38.15
CA SER A 18 -19.18 -0.99 37.67
C SER A 18 -19.68 0.30 38.33
N SER A 19 -18.91 1.38 38.07
CA SER A 19 -19.37 2.77 37.89
C SER A 19 -19.62 3.56 39.20
N SER A 20 -19.34 4.86 39.34
CA SER A 20 -18.87 5.90 38.42
C SER A 20 -18.45 7.17 39.18
N SER A 21 -17.69 8.02 38.50
CA SER A 21 -17.70 9.50 38.56
C SER A 21 -17.27 10.23 39.84
N SER A 22 -16.13 10.91 39.75
CA SER A 22 -16.03 12.28 40.27
C SER A 22 -15.10 13.14 39.42
N ARG A 23 -15.54 14.39 39.27
CA ARG A 23 -15.19 15.39 38.26
C ARG A 23 -14.37 16.49 38.95
N ALA A 24 -13.39 17.01 38.20
CA ALA A 24 -12.76 18.31 38.33
C ALA A 24 -11.89 18.60 39.57
N SER A 25 -10.63 18.96 39.30
CA SER A 25 -10.13 20.30 39.64
C SER A 25 -8.93 20.68 38.79
N ARG A 26 -9.12 21.79 38.07
CA ARG A 26 -8.08 22.59 37.43
C ARG A 26 -7.15 23.13 38.53
N ARG A 27 -5.83 23.06 38.32
CA ARG A 27 -4.90 24.02 38.93
C ARG A 27 -3.79 24.35 37.95
N ASN A 28 -3.91 25.57 37.42
CA ASN A 28 -2.89 26.33 36.74
C ASN A 28 -1.98 26.94 37.81
N SER A 29 -0.68 26.69 37.73
CA SER A 29 0.33 27.45 38.46
C SER A 29 1.59 27.55 37.61
N SER A 30 1.71 28.71 36.99
CA SER A 30 2.92 29.33 36.47
C SER A 30 3.99 29.45 37.56
N SER A 31 5.25 29.20 37.23
CA SER A 31 6.38 30.12 37.49
C SER A 31 7.72 29.50 37.08
N GLN A 32 8.44 30.27 36.25
CA GLN A 32 9.90 30.51 36.33
C GLN A 32 10.82 29.32 36.01
N ASN A 33 12.01 29.45 35.43
CA ASN A 33 12.81 30.51 34.82
C ASN A 33 14.13 29.76 34.50
N SER A 34 14.72 29.99 33.34
CA SER A 34 16.19 30.00 33.07
C SER A 34 16.51 29.54 31.63
N GLN A 35 16.74 30.53 30.77
CA GLN A 35 17.80 30.42 29.76
C GLN A 35 19.17 30.55 30.44
N PRO A 36 20.27 30.16 29.76
CA PRO A 36 21.08 31.20 29.13
C PRO A 36 21.64 30.87 27.72
N ALA A 37 21.66 31.92 26.91
CA ALA A 37 22.70 32.41 25.99
C ALA A 37 23.55 31.46 25.10
N SER A 38 23.33 31.62 23.79
CA SER A 38 24.28 32.01 22.72
C SER A 38 25.76 31.59 22.76
N SER A 39 26.19 30.89 21.71
CA SER A 39 27.44 31.23 21.02
C SER A 39 27.34 31.00 19.51
N THR A 40 27.50 32.10 18.80
CA THR A 40 27.71 32.26 17.36
C THR A 40 29.06 31.67 16.97
N GLN A 41 29.13 30.86 15.91
CA GLN A 41 30.34 30.83 15.09
C GLN A 41 30.03 30.54 13.63
N SER A 42 29.92 31.63 12.88
CA SER A 42 30.13 31.66 11.44
C SER A 42 31.61 31.43 11.15
N SER A 43 31.92 30.55 10.21
CA SER A 43 33.19 30.58 9.48
C SER A 43 32.91 30.38 8.00
N SER A 44 32.93 31.50 7.28
CA SER A 44 33.14 31.57 5.85
C SER A 44 34.60 31.25 5.56
N THR A 45 34.87 30.37 4.59
CA THR A 45 36.15 30.37 3.88
C THR A 45 35.90 30.05 2.42
N SER A 46 36.02 31.11 1.62
CA SER A 46 36.17 31.06 0.17
C SER A 46 37.60 30.64 -0.18
N THR A 47 37.78 29.65 -1.06
CA THR A 47 38.92 29.65 -1.99
C THR A 47 38.49 29.00 -3.30
N GLN A 48 38.88 29.66 -4.37
CA GLN A 48 38.51 29.49 -5.77
C GLN A 48 39.65 28.80 -6.52
N ALA A 49 39.30 28.19 -7.65
CA ALA A 49 40.08 28.03 -8.89
C ALA A 49 40.96 26.78 -9.12
N GLY A 50 40.80 26.24 -10.35
CA GLY A 50 41.70 25.29 -11.04
C GLY A 50 40.95 24.28 -11.91
N THR A 51 40.23 24.68 -12.98
CA THR A 51 40.65 24.70 -14.41
C THR A 51 40.88 23.35 -15.10
N ASN A 52 40.20 23.21 -16.25
CA ASN A 52 40.49 22.38 -17.44
C ASN A 52 40.28 20.85 -17.36
N SER A 53 39.85 20.14 -18.40
CA SER A 53 39.25 20.43 -19.72
C SER A 53 38.97 19.08 -20.40
N GLN A 54 38.02 19.08 -21.35
CA GLN A 54 37.95 18.21 -22.54
C GLN A 54 37.64 16.71 -22.33
N ALA A 55 36.46 16.24 -22.75
CA ALA A 55 36.01 15.96 -24.12
C ALA A 55 36.27 14.50 -24.52
N ALA A 56 35.19 13.75 -24.71
CA ALA A 56 35.12 12.64 -25.67
C ALA A 56 33.66 12.44 -26.06
N GLN A 57 33.30 13.09 -27.16
CA GLN A 57 32.19 12.80 -28.03
C GLN A 57 32.63 11.69 -28.99
N SER A 58 31.68 10.88 -29.49
CA SER A 58 31.76 9.86 -30.58
C SER A 58 31.26 8.51 -30.06
N THR A 59 30.41 7.74 -30.75
CA THR A 59 29.96 7.77 -32.14
C THR A 59 28.76 6.82 -32.29
N ALA A 60 27.89 7.16 -33.24
CA ALA A 60 26.77 6.35 -33.71
C ALA A 60 27.21 5.01 -34.32
N SER A 61 26.30 4.01 -34.29
CA SER A 61 26.03 3.07 -35.41
C SER A 61 24.75 2.27 -35.07
N ASN A 62 23.61 2.53 -35.71
CA ASN A 62 23.14 1.98 -36.98
C ASN A 62 22.83 0.47 -36.97
N SER A 63 21.53 0.14 -37.07
CA SER A 63 20.90 -0.78 -38.06
C SER A 63 19.69 -1.48 -37.41
N ARG A 64 18.44 -1.09 -37.71
CA ARG A 64 17.58 -1.48 -38.85
C ARG A 64 17.40 -3.00 -39.02
N THR A 65 16.11 -3.36 -39.13
CA THR A 65 15.52 -4.56 -39.79
C THR A 65 15.74 -5.89 -39.06
N THR A 66 14.77 -6.78 -38.88
CA THR A 66 13.66 -7.20 -39.76
C THR A 66 12.51 -7.80 -38.94
N SER A 67 11.28 -7.33 -39.19
CA SER A 67 10.08 -8.15 -39.09
C SER A 67 9.79 -8.72 -40.49
N PRO A 68 9.54 -10.03 -40.63
CA PRO A 68 8.76 -10.54 -41.75
C PRO A 68 7.42 -11.10 -41.25
N ALA A 69 6.36 -10.50 -41.78
CA ALA A 69 5.04 -11.09 -41.91
C ALA A 69 5.04 -12.20 -42.98
N ALA A 70 4.34 -13.30 -42.70
CA ALA A 70 3.76 -14.25 -43.66
C ALA A 70 3.07 -15.37 -42.84
N ALA A 71 1.90 -15.92 -43.15
CA ALA A 71 0.99 -15.73 -44.25
C ALA A 71 -0.41 -16.23 -43.84
N GLN A 72 -1.42 -15.60 -44.40
CA GLN A 72 -2.79 -16.09 -44.53
C GLN A 72 -2.85 -17.35 -45.42
N SER A 73 -3.83 -18.22 -45.16
CA SER A 73 -4.68 -18.91 -46.15
C SER A 73 -5.76 -19.68 -45.38
N SER A 74 -6.96 -19.12 -45.18
CA SER A 74 -8.15 -19.24 -46.04
C SER A 74 -8.63 -20.68 -46.27
N LYS A 75 -9.76 -21.06 -45.64
CA LYS A 75 -10.77 -21.93 -46.25
C LYS A 75 -12.17 -21.44 -45.90
N THR A 76 -12.85 -21.02 -46.95
CA THR A 76 -14.28 -20.75 -47.10
C THR A 76 -15.12 -22.02 -46.95
N ALA A 77 -16.30 -21.90 -46.33
CA ALA A 77 -17.52 -22.54 -46.82
C ALA A 77 -18.75 -21.85 -46.19
N SER A 78 -19.53 -21.18 -47.03
CA SER A 78 -20.90 -20.78 -46.74
C SER A 78 -21.83 -21.98 -46.86
N SER A 79 -22.81 -22.08 -45.97
CA SER A 79 -24.08 -22.75 -46.25
C SER A 79 -25.16 -22.13 -45.38
N SER A 80 -26.20 -21.66 -46.06
CA SER A 80 -27.38 -20.97 -45.56
C SER A 80 -28.37 -21.90 -44.86
N ASP A 81 -29.27 -21.28 -44.10
CA ASP A 81 -30.59 -21.73 -43.66
C ASP A 81 -30.69 -22.89 -42.66
N ALA A 82 -31.09 -22.56 -41.42
CA ALA A 82 -32.45 -22.86 -40.97
C ALA A 82 -32.72 -22.33 -39.54
N LYS A 83 -33.87 -21.67 -39.44
CA LYS A 83 -34.55 -21.17 -38.24
C LYS A 83 -34.81 -22.30 -37.22
N GLN A 84 -34.31 -22.15 -35.98
CA GLN A 84 -34.96 -22.74 -34.82
C GLN A 84 -34.75 -21.90 -33.55
N THR A 85 -35.84 -21.28 -33.13
CA THR A 85 -36.11 -20.77 -31.79
C THR A 85 -35.70 -21.79 -30.73
N GLN A 86 -34.67 -21.45 -29.95
CA GLN A 86 -34.50 -21.95 -28.61
C GLN A 86 -34.07 -20.77 -27.74
N ALA A 87 -34.97 -20.41 -26.81
CA ALA A 87 -34.70 -19.51 -25.72
C ALA A 87 -33.62 -20.14 -24.83
N ALA A 88 -32.37 -19.97 -25.21
CA ALA A 88 -31.24 -20.27 -24.34
C ALA A 88 -31.16 -19.12 -23.34
N ASN A 89 -31.38 -19.47 -22.06
CA ASN A 89 -31.11 -18.64 -20.90
C ASN A 89 -29.84 -17.82 -21.13
N ILE A 90 -30.03 -16.53 -21.38
CA ILE A 90 -28.97 -15.53 -21.25
C ILE A 90 -28.58 -15.60 -19.77
N PRO A 91 -27.34 -15.94 -19.41
CA PRO A 91 -26.91 -15.80 -18.03
C PRO A 91 -27.15 -14.35 -17.65
N LYS A 92 -28.06 -14.17 -16.71
CA LYS A 92 -28.31 -12.93 -16.00
C LYS A 92 -26.96 -12.26 -15.75
N ALA A 93 -26.80 -11.04 -16.27
CA ALA A 93 -25.60 -10.22 -16.08
C ALA A 93 -25.07 -10.42 -14.67
N ALA A 94 -23.85 -10.97 -14.57
CA ALA A 94 -23.19 -11.15 -13.30
C ALA A 94 -23.18 -9.79 -12.59
N ALA A 95 -23.86 -9.74 -11.45
CA ALA A 95 -23.74 -8.63 -10.51
C ALA A 95 -22.25 -8.41 -10.20
N PRO A 96 -21.82 -7.19 -9.83
CA PRO A 96 -20.40 -6.83 -9.71
C PRO A 96 -19.76 -7.57 -8.53
N ILE A 97 -19.35 -8.81 -8.76
CA ILE A 97 -18.65 -9.69 -7.81
C ILE A 97 -17.21 -9.24 -7.55
N THR A 98 -16.69 -8.29 -8.34
CA THR A 98 -15.32 -7.80 -8.23
C THR A 98 -15.11 -6.94 -6.98
N SER A 99 -15.99 -5.99 -6.69
CA SER A 99 -15.74 -5.03 -5.60
C SER A 99 -15.67 -5.68 -4.20
N GLN A 100 -16.46 -6.74 -3.95
CA GLN A 100 -16.40 -7.44 -2.66
C GLN A 100 -15.13 -8.29 -2.52
N ALA A 101 -14.70 -8.94 -3.60
CA ALA A 101 -13.45 -9.71 -3.61
C ALA A 101 -12.23 -8.80 -3.42
N ASP A 102 -12.24 -7.62 -4.06
CA ASP A 102 -11.21 -6.58 -3.90
C ASP A 102 -11.11 -6.15 -2.42
N ASP A 103 -12.25 -5.88 -1.78
CA ASP A 103 -12.31 -5.48 -0.37
C ASP A 103 -11.77 -6.57 0.57
N ASP A 104 -12.06 -7.85 0.28
CA ASP A 104 -11.61 -8.97 1.08
C ASP A 104 -10.10 -9.19 0.97
N LEU A 105 -9.53 -9.02 -0.23
CA LEU A 105 -8.07 -9.08 -0.43
C LEU A 105 -7.37 -7.93 0.30
N LEU A 106 -7.90 -6.72 0.21
CA LEU A 106 -7.30 -5.57 0.89
C LEU A 106 -7.35 -5.71 2.42
N LYS A 107 -8.46 -6.21 2.97
CA LYS A 107 -8.56 -6.52 4.42
C LYS A 107 -7.56 -7.60 4.85
N LYS A 108 -7.38 -8.65 4.04
CA LYS A 108 -6.40 -9.71 4.33
C LYS A 108 -4.97 -9.16 4.30
N ALA A 109 -4.63 -8.34 3.30
CA ALA A 109 -3.34 -7.68 3.23
C ALA A 109 -3.09 -6.79 4.46
N GLN A 110 -4.11 -6.01 4.88
CA GLN A 110 -4.02 -5.19 6.07
C GLN A 110 -3.79 -6.02 7.33
N ALA A 111 -4.50 -7.14 7.49
CA ALA A 111 -4.31 -8.04 8.63
C ALA A 111 -2.90 -8.65 8.65
N ALA A 112 -2.33 -8.99 7.49
CA ALA A 112 -0.95 -9.45 7.37
C ALA A 112 0.04 -8.34 7.78
N TYR A 113 -0.15 -7.11 7.31
CA TYR A 113 0.64 -5.95 7.72
C TYR A 113 0.59 -5.71 9.23
N ASP A 114 -0.61 -5.73 9.82
CA ASP A 114 -0.82 -5.51 11.26
C ASP A 114 -0.16 -6.61 12.10
N SER A 115 -0.13 -7.84 11.57
CA SER A 115 0.57 -8.99 12.15
C SER A 115 2.09 -8.97 11.88
N LYS A 116 2.60 -7.93 11.21
CA LYS A 116 4.00 -7.77 10.76
C LYS A 116 4.49 -8.85 9.78
N ASP A 117 3.57 -9.57 9.16
CA ASP A 117 3.85 -10.46 8.04
C ASP A 117 3.91 -9.63 6.74
N TYR A 118 5.00 -8.89 6.58
CA TYR A 118 5.17 -8.00 5.43
C TYR A 118 5.38 -8.75 4.12
N ALA A 119 5.91 -9.98 4.17
CA ALA A 119 6.01 -10.83 2.99
C ALA A 119 4.61 -11.28 2.54
N GLY A 120 3.80 -11.83 3.46
CA GLY A 120 2.42 -12.21 3.16
C GLY A 120 1.55 -11.03 2.73
N CYS A 121 1.75 -9.84 3.31
CA CYS A 121 1.11 -8.61 2.85
C CYS A 121 1.37 -8.37 1.35
N LEU A 122 2.63 -8.47 0.91
CA LEU A 122 3.01 -8.18 -0.48
C LEU A 122 2.51 -9.25 -1.45
N ASP A 123 2.48 -10.52 -1.03
CA ASP A 123 1.91 -11.60 -1.84
C ASP A 123 0.41 -11.36 -2.06
N ILE A 124 -0.34 -11.06 -1.00
CA ILE A 124 -1.79 -10.77 -1.10
C ILE A 124 -2.04 -9.51 -1.95
N LEU A 125 -1.20 -8.47 -1.81
CA LEU A 125 -1.32 -7.27 -2.62
C LEU A 125 -1.01 -7.52 -4.10
N THR A 126 -0.14 -8.47 -4.41
CA THR A 126 0.11 -8.89 -5.79
C THR A 126 -1.16 -9.46 -6.41
N ASP A 127 -1.85 -10.35 -5.69
CA ASP A 127 -3.15 -10.88 -6.13
C ASP A 127 -4.20 -9.77 -6.24
N PHE A 128 -4.26 -8.86 -5.28
CA PHE A 128 -5.14 -7.69 -5.32
C PHE A 128 -4.95 -6.88 -6.60
N PHE A 129 -3.71 -6.49 -6.95
CA PHE A 129 -3.47 -5.69 -8.15
C PHE A 129 -3.71 -6.42 -9.47
N ASN A 130 -3.72 -7.75 -9.46
CA ASN A 130 -4.03 -8.55 -10.65
C ASN A 130 -5.53 -8.56 -10.98
N THR A 131 -6.39 -8.43 -9.96
CA THR A 131 -7.85 -8.58 -10.14
C THR A 131 -8.64 -7.31 -9.85
N ALA A 132 -8.10 -6.44 -9.00
CA ALA A 132 -8.85 -5.31 -8.48
C ALA A 132 -9.03 -4.21 -9.52
N VAL A 133 -10.23 -3.64 -9.52
CA VAL A 133 -10.61 -2.50 -10.36
C VAL A 133 -10.96 -1.27 -9.51
N SER A 134 -10.97 -1.42 -8.19
CA SER A 134 -11.35 -0.41 -7.22
C SER A 134 -10.35 -0.36 -6.06
N ARG A 135 -10.33 0.76 -5.31
CA ARG A 135 -9.48 0.97 -4.12
C ARG A 135 -7.98 0.73 -4.34
N LEU A 136 -7.53 0.90 -5.59
CA LEU A 136 -6.13 0.74 -5.98
C LEU A 136 -5.21 1.72 -5.26
N ASP A 137 -5.71 2.90 -4.93
CA ASP A 137 -5.02 3.90 -4.11
C ASP A 137 -4.72 3.38 -2.70
N GLU A 138 -5.68 2.73 -2.05
CA GLU A 138 -5.45 2.11 -0.74
C GLU A 138 -4.47 0.94 -0.81
N GLY A 139 -4.58 0.11 -1.85
CA GLY A 139 -3.62 -0.97 -2.11
C GLY A 139 -2.20 -0.45 -2.31
N LEU A 140 -2.02 0.63 -3.08
CA LEU A 140 -0.70 1.25 -3.31
C LEU A 140 -0.12 1.83 -2.03
N TYR A 141 -0.97 2.46 -1.20
CA TYR A 141 -0.54 2.98 0.09
C TYR A 141 -0.02 1.85 1.00
N LEU A 142 -0.78 0.76 1.11
CA LEU A 142 -0.42 -0.38 1.94
C LEU A 142 0.83 -1.10 1.40
N GLN A 143 0.96 -1.23 0.08
CA GLN A 143 2.17 -1.77 -0.56
C GLN A 143 3.41 -0.96 -0.18
N GLY A 144 3.30 0.38 -0.26
CA GLY A 144 4.34 1.29 0.18
C GLY A 144 4.74 1.03 1.65
N GLN A 145 3.76 0.85 2.54
CA GLN A 145 4.01 0.59 3.97
C GLN A 145 4.70 -0.77 4.20
N CYS A 146 4.26 -1.84 3.53
CA CYS A 146 4.85 -3.17 3.65
C CYS A 146 6.30 -3.19 3.16
N LEU A 147 6.60 -2.50 2.05
CA LEU A 147 7.97 -2.38 1.50
C LEU A 147 8.87 -1.47 2.33
N GLU A 148 8.31 -0.53 3.10
CA GLU A 148 9.10 0.39 3.90
C GLU A 148 9.51 -0.19 5.25
N ALA A 149 8.66 -1.04 5.82
CA ALA A 149 8.81 -1.61 7.14
C ALA A 149 10.17 -2.31 7.31
N SER A 150 10.74 -2.22 8.52
CA SER A 150 12.02 -2.84 8.85
C SER A 150 11.91 -4.37 8.88
N SER A 151 12.04 -5.00 7.72
CA SER A 151 11.89 -6.43 7.51
C SER A 151 12.84 -6.94 6.41
N PRO A 152 13.00 -8.26 6.24
CA PRO A 152 13.74 -8.83 5.11
C PRO A 152 13.17 -8.44 3.74
N SER A 153 11.85 -8.19 3.66
CA SER A 153 11.16 -7.77 2.43
C SER A 153 11.29 -6.27 2.14
N ARG A 154 12.04 -5.53 2.97
CA ARG A 154 12.18 -4.08 2.86
C ARG A 154 12.84 -3.66 1.55
N ASN A 155 12.15 -2.81 0.80
CA ASN A 155 12.64 -2.21 -0.43
C ASN A 155 12.19 -0.75 -0.54
N ILE A 156 13.09 0.16 -0.11
CA ILE A 156 12.79 1.59 -0.05
C ILE A 156 12.55 2.22 -1.44
N LYS A 157 13.20 1.71 -2.50
CA LYS A 157 12.97 2.21 -3.85
C LYS A 157 11.56 1.85 -4.34
N ALA A 158 11.15 0.60 -4.14
CA ALA A 158 9.82 0.15 -4.52
C ALA A 158 8.74 0.82 -3.65
N SER A 159 8.99 1.01 -2.35
CA SER A 159 8.10 1.76 -1.45
C SER A 159 7.87 3.19 -1.96
N LEU A 160 8.94 3.89 -2.36
CA LEU A 160 8.85 5.23 -2.95
C LEU A 160 8.01 5.22 -4.23
N ASP A 161 8.22 4.25 -5.12
CA ASP A 161 7.48 4.12 -6.37
C ASP A 161 5.97 3.90 -6.15
N SER A 162 5.59 3.05 -5.18
CA SER A 162 4.19 2.85 -4.81
C SER A 162 3.52 4.16 -4.36
N TYR A 163 4.19 4.93 -3.49
CA TYR A 163 3.66 6.22 -3.04
C TYR A 163 3.60 7.27 -4.15
N GLU A 164 4.64 7.36 -4.98
CA GLU A 164 4.67 8.29 -6.12
C GLU A 164 3.56 7.96 -7.14
N THR A 165 3.34 6.67 -7.39
CA THR A 165 2.23 6.20 -8.23
C THR A 165 0.89 6.60 -7.65
N LEU A 166 0.69 6.44 -6.34
CA LEU A 166 -0.53 6.87 -5.66
C LEU A 166 -0.78 8.37 -5.86
N VAL A 167 0.19 9.21 -5.50
CA VAL A 167 0.08 10.67 -5.59
C VAL A 167 -0.18 11.15 -7.02
N LYS A 168 0.43 10.49 -8.01
CA LYS A 168 0.32 10.84 -9.43
C LYS A 168 -0.99 10.38 -10.07
N ARG A 169 -1.52 9.22 -9.68
CA ARG A 169 -2.70 8.60 -10.32
C ARG A 169 -4.00 8.92 -9.60
N TYR A 170 -3.94 9.15 -8.29
CA TYR A 170 -5.13 9.33 -7.44
C TYR A 170 -5.06 10.66 -6.65
N PRO A 171 -5.08 11.83 -7.32
CA PRO A 171 -4.98 13.13 -6.67
C PRO A 171 -6.16 13.50 -5.76
N GLN A 172 -7.24 12.71 -5.79
CA GLN A 172 -8.43 12.88 -4.94
C GLN A 172 -8.52 11.81 -3.83
N SER A 173 -7.52 10.92 -3.72
CA SER A 173 -7.51 9.87 -2.70
C SER A 173 -7.38 10.48 -1.30
N SER A 174 -8.05 9.86 -0.33
CA SER A 174 -7.85 10.17 1.10
C SER A 174 -6.43 9.84 1.58
N LYS A 175 -5.72 8.94 0.88
CA LYS A 175 -4.33 8.54 1.17
C LYS A 175 -3.30 9.47 0.53
N TRP A 176 -3.74 10.42 -0.30
CA TRP A 176 -2.84 11.26 -1.08
C TRP A 176 -1.87 12.05 -0.20
N GLN A 177 -2.39 12.71 0.84
CA GLN A 177 -1.58 13.55 1.73
C GLN A 177 -0.55 12.70 2.49
N ASP A 178 -1.00 11.60 3.08
CA ASP A 178 -0.12 10.67 3.81
C ASP A 178 0.99 10.12 2.89
N ALA A 179 0.64 9.71 1.67
CA ALA A 179 1.60 9.21 0.69
C ALA A 179 2.61 10.28 0.29
N ASN A 180 2.16 11.52 0.06
CA ASN A 180 3.05 12.63 -0.27
C ASN A 180 4.04 12.94 0.86
N ASP A 181 3.57 12.89 2.11
CA ASP A 181 4.44 13.08 3.28
C ASP A 181 5.48 11.94 3.40
N ARG A 182 5.09 10.70 3.10
CA ARG A 182 6.03 9.56 3.02
C ARG A 182 7.08 9.75 1.92
N ILE A 183 6.71 10.23 0.72
CA ILE A 183 7.65 10.51 -0.38
C ILE A 183 8.73 11.49 0.07
N ILE A 184 8.33 12.61 0.71
CA ILE A 184 9.26 13.64 1.19
C ILE A 184 10.21 13.03 2.23
N TYR A 185 9.69 12.29 3.19
CA TYR A 185 10.50 11.62 4.21
C TYR A 185 11.51 10.66 3.58
N ILE A 186 11.06 9.78 2.68
CA ILE A 186 11.92 8.77 2.07
C ILE A 186 13.05 9.42 1.27
N ARG A 187 12.73 10.42 0.43
CA ARG A 187 13.74 11.16 -0.36
C ARG A 187 14.77 11.84 0.54
N ARG A 188 14.32 12.48 1.61
CA ARG A 188 15.20 13.19 2.55
C ARG A 188 16.09 12.24 3.36
N PHE A 189 15.54 11.12 3.82
CA PHE A 189 16.23 10.25 4.78
C PHE A 189 17.06 9.15 4.11
N TYR A 190 16.60 8.60 2.98
CA TYR A 190 17.24 7.44 2.34
C TYR A 190 18.04 7.77 1.08
N PHE A 191 17.75 8.89 0.41
CA PHE A 191 18.38 9.22 -0.87
C PHE A 191 19.24 10.48 -0.84
N THR A 192 19.11 11.32 0.20
CA THR A 192 20.01 12.46 0.37
C THR A 192 21.30 11.98 1.04
N ILE A 193 22.30 11.62 0.22
CA ILE A 193 23.66 11.36 0.69
C ILE A 193 24.32 12.72 1.00
N ARG A 194 24.93 12.84 2.18
CA ARG A 194 25.81 13.96 2.55
C ARG A 194 27.26 13.60 2.26
#